data_AF-A0A2W5XZY9-F1
#
_entry.id   AF-A0A2W5XZY9-F1
#
_cell.length_a   1.000
_cell.length_b   1.000
_cell.length_c   1.000
_cell.angle_alpha   90.00
_cell.angle_beta   90.00
_cell.angle_gamma   90.00
#
_symmetry.space_group_name_H-M   'P 1'
#
loop_
_entity.id
_entity.type
_entity.pdbx_description
1 polymer ?
#
loop_
_entity_poly.entity_id
_entity_poly.type
_entity_poly.pdbx_seq_one_letter_code
_entity_poly.pdbx_strand_id
1 'polypeptide(L)'
;MKRTRLILAGLLVAQLADAITFYFGVQILGIGAEANGWARVAYDAGGLPAVLGIKLAAILITLAVLVLTAKRYPRLLVMGGATATSIGLLGAVVNTVSIAIAHG
;
A
#
# COMPACT_ATOMS: atom_id res chain seq x y z
N MET A 1 2.63 -14.26 -20.05
CA MET A 1 1.38 -13.73 -19.46
C MET A 1 1.07 -14.25 -18.05
N LYS A 2 1.16 -15.56 -17.75
CA LYS A 2 0.85 -16.09 -16.39
C LYS A 2 1.69 -15.44 -15.28
N ARG A 3 3.01 -15.30 -15.45
CA ARG A 3 3.91 -14.65 -14.48
C ARG A 3 3.55 -13.19 -14.19
N THR A 4 3.23 -12.41 -15.23
CA THR A 4 2.79 -11.01 -15.08
C THR A 4 1.54 -10.89 -14.21
N ARG A 5 0.54 -11.75 -14.45
CA ARG A 5 -0.69 -11.75 -13.66
C ARG A 5 -0.42 -12.08 -12.19
N LEU A 6 0.46 -13.04 -11.92
CA LEU A 6 0.86 -13.40 -10.55
C LEU A 6 1.55 -12.24 -9.83
N ILE A 7 2.49 -11.55 -10.49
CA ILE A 7 3.18 -10.38 -9.91
C ILE A 7 2.19 -9.26 -9.59
N LEU A 8 1.32 -8.93 -10.53
CA LEU A 8 0.32 -7.89 -10.34
C LEU A 8 -0.70 -8.24 -9.25
N ALA A 9 -1.10 -9.52 -9.16
CA ALA A 9 -1.99 -10.00 -8.10
C ALA A 9 -1.32 -9.93 -6.73
N GLY A 10 -0.06 -10.37 -6.61
CA GLY A 10 0.71 -10.28 -5.37
C GLY A 10 0.89 -8.83 -4.90
N LEU A 11 1.23 -7.93 -5.82
CA LEU A 11 1.31 -6.49 -5.54
C LEU A 11 -0.02 -5.95 -5.04
N LEU A 12 -1.12 -6.24 -5.74
CA LEU A 12 -2.45 -5.78 -5.35
C LEU A 12 -2.81 -6.27 -3.94
N VAL A 13 -2.59 -7.55 -3.65
CA VAL A 13 -2.86 -8.12 -2.32
C VAL A 13 -2.02 -7.44 -1.23
N ALA A 14 -0.72 -7.26 -1.46
CA ALA A 14 0.16 -6.60 -0.50
C ALA A 14 -0.26 -5.15 -0.22
N GLN A 15 -0.62 -4.40 -1.27
CA GLN A 15 -1.05 -3.02 -1.14
C GLN A 15 -2.43 -2.89 -0.50
N LEU A 16 -3.35 -3.81 -0.78
CA LEU A 16 -4.65 -3.86 -0.09
C LEU A 16 -4.48 -4.22 1.38
N ALA A 17 -3.59 -5.16 1.72
CA ALA A 17 -3.29 -5.50 3.11
C ALA A 17 -2.74 -4.28 3.87
N ASP A 18 -1.84 -3.49 3.28
CA ASP A 18 -1.37 -2.23 3.86
C ASP A 18 -2.51 -1.22 4.05
N ALA A 19 -3.38 -1.04 3.05
CA ALA A 19 -4.50 -0.11 3.16
C ALA A 19 -5.50 -0.52 4.26
N ILE A 20 -5.81 -1.82 4.36
CA ILE A 20 -6.73 -2.37 5.37
C ILE A 20 -6.13 -2.25 6.77
N THR A 21 -4.87 -2.65 6.95
CA THR A 21 -4.20 -2.56 8.26
C THR A 21 -4.04 -1.11 8.70
N PHE A 22 -3.77 -0.18 7.77
CA PHE A 22 -3.75 1.26 8.04
C PHE A 22 -5.14 1.76 8.49
N TYR A 23 -6.21 1.36 7.78
CA TYR A 23 -7.57 1.72 8.17
C TYR A 23 -7.88 1.31 9.61
N PHE A 24 -7.60 0.06 9.97
CA PHE A 24 -7.81 -0.41 11.34
C PHE A 24 -6.88 0.27 12.33
N GLY A 25 -5.61 0.48 11.98
CA GLY A 25 -4.64 1.18 12.82
C GLY A 25 -5.11 2.58 13.19
N VAL A 26 -5.61 3.36 12.23
CA VAL A 26 -6.14 4.70 12.48
C VAL A 26 -7.44 4.66 13.30
N GLN A 27 -8.32 3.67 13.09
CA GLN A 27 -9.55 3.54 13.88
C GLN A 27 -9.28 3.19 15.36
N ILE A 28 -8.23 2.42 15.60
CA ILE A 28 -7.88 1.91 16.94
C ILE A 28 -6.98 2.88 17.70
N LEU A 29 -5.91 3.36 17.06
CA LEU A 29 -4.84 4.14 17.69
C LEU A 29 -4.96 5.64 17.42
N GLY A 30 -5.83 6.03 16.49
CA GLY A 30 -5.88 7.38 15.95
C GLY A 30 -4.72 7.68 14.98
N ILE A 31 -4.88 8.72 14.16
CA ILE A 31 -3.83 9.17 13.23
C ILE A 31 -2.57 9.70 13.95
N GLY A 32 -2.68 9.99 15.25
CA GLY A 32 -1.57 10.49 16.07
C GLY A 32 -0.39 9.52 16.19
N ALA A 33 -0.67 8.22 16.11
CA ALA A 33 0.32 7.15 16.18
C ALA A 33 1.02 6.87 14.84
N GLU A 34 0.57 7.48 13.74
CA GLU A 34 1.15 7.25 12.42
C GLU A 34 2.51 7.93 12.25
N ALA A 35 3.51 7.13 11.89
CA ALA A 35 4.87 7.63 11.61
C ALA A 35 4.96 8.31 10.23
N ASN A 36 4.00 8.06 9.34
CA ASN A 36 3.99 8.65 8.01
C ASN A 36 3.40 10.07 8.02
N GLY A 37 4.28 11.09 8.02
CA GLY A 37 3.87 12.49 8.00
C GLY A 37 2.96 12.87 6.82
N TRP A 38 3.12 12.23 5.64
CA TRP A 38 2.23 12.47 4.50
C TRP A 38 0.83 11.93 4.71
N ALA A 39 0.70 10.78 5.39
CA ALA A 39 -0.60 10.22 5.75
C ALA A 39 -1.33 11.16 6.72
N ARG A 40 -0.60 11.78 7.66
CA ARG A 40 -1.16 12.76 8.60
C ARG A 40 -1.62 14.03 7.90
N VAL A 41 -0.81 14.60 7.01
CA VAL A 41 -1.21 15.77 6.21
C VAL A 41 -2.47 15.49 5.38
N ALA A 42 -2.54 14.33 4.72
CA ALA A 42 -3.71 13.94 3.95
C ALA A 42 -4.95 13.73 4.84
N TYR A 43 -4.76 13.18 6.03
CA TYR A 43 -5.83 13.00 7.00
C TYR A 43 -6.33 14.34 7.54
N ASP A 44 -5.45 15.28 7.85
CA ASP A 44 -5.83 16.60 8.36
C ASP A 44 -6.59 17.41 7.29
N ALA A 45 -6.29 17.18 6.00
CA ALA A 45 -6.96 17.85 4.88
C ALA A 45 -8.36 17.29 4.55
N GLY A 46 -8.61 15.99 4.74
CA GLY A 46 -9.85 15.35 4.27
C GLY A 46 -10.25 14.06 4.97
N GLY A 47 -9.68 13.80 6.16
CA GLY A 47 -9.93 12.63 6.98
C GLY A 47 -9.42 11.33 6.38
N LEU A 48 -9.85 10.21 6.98
CA LEU A 48 -9.51 8.86 6.55
C LEU A 48 -9.85 8.58 5.07
N PRO A 49 -10.99 9.05 4.51
CA PRO A 49 -11.29 8.85 3.09
C PRO A 49 -10.26 9.47 2.16
N ALA A 50 -9.69 10.64 2.49
CA ALA A 50 -8.67 11.28 1.68
C ALA A 50 -7.38 10.44 1.62
N VAL A 51 -6.92 9.93 2.77
CA VAL A 51 -5.72 9.07 2.82
C VAL A 51 -5.92 7.78 2.03
N LEU A 52 -7.07 7.13 2.22
CA LEU A 52 -7.40 5.90 1.49
C LEU A 52 -7.58 6.14 -0.01
N GLY A 53 -8.15 7.29 -0.39
CA GLY A 53 -8.26 7.70 -1.79
C GLY A 53 -6.89 7.87 -2.45
N ILE A 54 -5.94 8.51 -1.76
CA ILE A 54 -4.56 8.65 -2.24
C ILE A 54 -3.87 7.29 -2.36
N LYS A 55 -4.01 6.41 -1.36
CA LYS A 55 -3.48 5.04 -1.43
C LYS A 55 -4.07 4.28 -2.62
N LEU A 56 -5.39 4.34 -2.81
CA LEU A 56 -6.06 3.69 -3.94
C LEU A 56 -5.57 4.23 -5.29
N ALA A 57 -5.45 5.56 -5.42
CA ALA A 57 -4.91 6.18 -6.63
C ALA A 57 -3.47 5.71 -6.90
N ALA A 58 -2.61 5.64 -5.88
CA ALA A 58 -1.24 5.15 -6.01
C ALA A 58 -1.19 3.68 -6.46
N ILE A 59 -2.07 2.82 -5.93
CA ILE A 59 -2.19 1.42 -6.35
C ILE A 59 -2.57 1.33 -7.83
N LEU A 60 -3.61 2.06 -8.24
CA LEU A 60 -4.10 2.05 -9.62
C LEU A 60 -3.04 2.58 -10.60
N ILE A 61 -2.36 3.68 -10.26
CA ILE A 61 -1.27 4.24 -11.07
C ILE A 61 -0.13 3.23 -11.20
N THR A 62 0.28 2.61 -10.10
CA THR A 62 1.37 1.61 -10.09
C THR A 62 1.01 0.42 -10.98
N LEU A 63 -0.21 -0.12 -10.84
CA LEU A 63 -0.70 -1.22 -11.67
C LEU A 63 -0.75 -0.82 -13.15
N ALA A 64 -1.27 0.37 -13.47
CA ALA A 64 -1.35 0.86 -14.84
C ALA A 64 0.05 0.97 -15.46
N VAL A 65 1.01 1.59 -14.77
CA VAL A 65 2.40 1.71 -15.23
C VAL A 65 3.02 0.34 -15.47
N LEU A 66 2.85 -0.60 -14.53
CA LEU A 66 3.42 -1.95 -14.66
C LEU A 66 2.77 -2.74 -15.81
N VAL A 67 1.46 -2.63 -16.00
CA VAL A 67 0.74 -3.28 -17.12
C VAL A 67 1.18 -2.71 -18.46
N LEU A 68 1.25 -1.38 -18.58
CA LEU A 68 1.63 -0.70 -19.82
C LEU A 68 3.09 -0.99 -20.20
N THR A 69 3.98 -1.08 -19.21
CA THR A 69 5.41 -1.34 -19.43
C THR A 69 5.74 -2.83 -19.52
N ALA A 70 4.86 -3.74 -19.08
CA ALA A 70 5.15 -5.18 -19.00
C ALA A 70 5.62 -5.82 -20.32
N LYS A 71 5.07 -5.39 -21.47
CA LYS A 71 5.43 -5.96 -22.78
C LYS A 71 6.77 -5.42 -23.28
N ARG A 72 7.03 -4.13 -23.07
CA ARG A 72 8.20 -3.43 -23.62
C ARG A 72 9.43 -3.56 -22.70
N TYR A 73 9.21 -3.63 -21.39
CA TYR A 73 10.24 -3.64 -20.36
C TYR A 73 9.96 -4.70 -19.28
N PRO A 74 10.12 -6.00 -19.59
CA PRO A 74 9.76 -7.09 -18.67
C PRO A 74 10.59 -7.09 -17.38
N ARG A 75 11.82 -6.54 -17.40
CA ARG A 75 12.65 -6.36 -16.20
C ARG A 75 12.05 -5.33 -15.23
N LEU A 76 11.46 -4.25 -15.74
CA LEU A 76 10.79 -3.24 -14.90
C LEU A 76 9.56 -3.82 -14.21
N LEU A 77 8.83 -4.72 -14.86
CA LEU A 77 7.72 -5.41 -14.23
C LEU A 77 8.18 -6.25 -13.03
N VAL A 78 9.28 -7.01 -13.18
CA VAL A 78 9.79 -7.86 -12.10
C VAL A 78 10.34 -7.01 -10.96
N MET A 79 11.23 -6.06 -11.27
CA MET A 79 11.85 -5.22 -10.24
C MET A 79 10.84 -4.28 -9.59
N GLY A 80 10.09 -3.52 -10.39
CA GLY A 80 9.07 -2.60 -9.89
C GLY A 80 7.94 -3.33 -9.19
N GLY A 81 7.51 -4.49 -9.70
CA GLY A 81 6.54 -5.35 -9.03
C GLY A 81 7.04 -5.85 -7.67
N ALA A 82 8.28 -6.33 -7.59
CA ALA A 82 8.90 -6.75 -6.33
C ALA A 82 8.99 -5.59 -5.34
N THR A 83 9.52 -4.43 -5.76
CA THR A 83 9.64 -3.24 -4.91
C THR A 83 8.28 -2.79 -4.37
N ALA A 84 7.28 -2.62 -5.24
CA ALA A 84 5.94 -2.20 -4.81
C ALA A 84 5.27 -3.26 -3.91
N THR A 85 5.50 -4.55 -4.17
CA THR A 85 4.99 -5.62 -3.28
C THR A 85 5.66 -5.55 -1.92
N SER A 86 6.99 -5.41 -1.85
CA SER A 86 7.74 -5.30 -0.60
C SER A 86 7.31 -4.08 0.22
N ILE A 87 7.10 -2.93 -0.41
CA ILE A 87 6.61 -1.73 0.28
C ILE A 87 5.22 -1.98 0.88
N GLY A 88 4.29 -2.58 0.14
CA GLY A 88 2.96 -2.92 0.64
C GLY A 88 3.02 -3.90 1.81
N LEU A 89 3.82 -4.97 1.69
CA LEU A 89 3.99 -5.94 2.79
C LEU A 89 4.61 -5.29 4.04
N LEU A 90 5.63 -4.45 3.87
CA LEU A 90 6.25 -3.73 4.98
C LEU A 90 5.26 -2.81 5.68
N GLY A 91 4.47 -2.03 4.93
CA GLY A 91 3.42 -1.19 5.49
C GLY A 91 2.39 -2.01 6.27
N ALA A 92 1.92 -3.12 5.70
CA ALA A 92 0.99 -4.02 6.37
C ALA A 92 1.55 -4.57 7.69
N VAL A 93 2.81 -5.00 7.69
CA VAL A 93 3.49 -5.51 8.89
C VAL A 93 3.64 -4.41 9.94
N VAL A 94 4.10 -3.21 9.57
CA VAL A 94 4.28 -2.09 10.49
C VAL A 94 2.96 -1.72 11.17
N ASN A 95 1.88 -1.57 10.39
CA ASN A 95 0.56 -1.24 10.94
C ASN A 95 0.06 -2.34 11.89
N THR A 96 0.22 -3.62 11.50
CA THR A 96 -0.20 -4.76 12.31
C THR A 96 0.57 -4.84 13.62
N VAL A 97 1.89 -4.64 13.58
CA VAL A 97 2.75 -4.65 14.77
C VAL A 97 2.40 -3.49 15.70
N SER A 98 2.15 -2.29 15.16
CA SER A 98 1.70 -1.14 15.95
C SER A 98 0.38 -1.43 16.69
N ILE A 99 -0.59 -2.06 16.01
CA ILE A 99 -1.85 -2.47 16.62
C ILE A 99 -1.61 -3.52 17.72
N ALA A 100 -0.77 -4.53 17.46
CA ALA A 100 -0.49 -5.60 18.40
C ALA A 100 0.21 -5.08 19.68
N ILE A 101 1.20 -4.20 19.53
CA ILE A 101 1.93 -3.60 20.66
C ILE A 101 1.02 -2.73 21.52
N ALA A 102 0.06 -2.04 20.91
CA ALA A 102 -0.86 -1.17 21.65
C ALA A 102 -1.95 -1.94 22.44
N HIS A 103 -2.13 -3.24 22.16
CA HIS A 103 -3.16 -4.09 22.79
C HIS A 103 -2.62 -5.29 23.58
N GLY A 104 -1.30 -5.47 23.63
CA GLY A 104 -0.62 -6.49 24.45
C GLY A 104 0.01 -5.88 25.68
#